data_AF-A0A8H6LYJ5-F1
#
_entry.id   AF-A0A8H6LYJ5-F1
#
_cell.length_a   1.000
_cell.length_b   1.000
_cell.length_c   1.000
_cell.angle_alpha   90.00
_cell.angle_beta   90.00
_cell.angle_gamma   90.00
#
_symmetry.space_group_name_H-M   'P 1'
#
loop_
_entity.id
_entity.type
_entity.pdbx_description
1 polymer ?
#
loop_
_entity_poly.entity_id
_entity_poly.type
_entity_poly.pdbx_seq_one_letter_code
_entity_poly.pdbx_strand_id
1 'polypeptide(L)'
;AAGKCYSCEEVGHYTRNCPRMNAVRAPSGKPPGLANHNIDIPEDSEGENSVLEDMPYGAHAIGMSYESDDEEEVTYDLDERLSRFERFKAMCHDAREPSPAADHDDEPYDVAPWARYHPRNRPRPHLGDQYAMVAANILNSSSPYPGDRRSVRPHRNRYPNRFWVRRAYVDDYAIDDRLTRTTLLISVQRLRDPNFAIAQWYADHRARQLKIRVERSYTRTMGDPIATVAECHLRDG
;
A
#
# COMPACT_ATOMS: atom_id res chain seq x y z
N ALA A 1 38.90 -21.13 -18.41
CA ALA A 1 39.16 -20.21 -17.28
C ALA A 1 39.32 -21.05 -16.01
N ALA A 2 40.43 -20.91 -15.28
CA ALA A 2 40.87 -21.86 -14.24
C ALA A 2 40.11 -21.79 -12.88
N GLY A 3 38.89 -21.24 -12.85
CA GLY A 3 38.07 -21.18 -11.62
C GLY A 3 38.71 -20.39 -10.46
N LYS A 4 39.67 -19.51 -10.75
CA LYS A 4 40.36 -18.65 -9.76
C LYS A 4 39.59 -17.35 -9.58
N CYS A 5 39.61 -16.82 -8.36
CA CYS A 5 39.13 -15.48 -8.07
C CYS A 5 39.99 -14.44 -8.79
N TYR A 6 39.38 -13.49 -9.52
CA TYR A 6 40.13 -12.48 -10.27
C TYR A 6 40.83 -11.43 -9.39
N SER A 7 40.51 -11.37 -8.09
CA SER A 7 41.09 -10.37 -7.18
C SER A 7 42.20 -10.90 -6.29
N CYS A 8 42.15 -12.16 -5.86
CA CYS A 8 43.19 -12.76 -5.03
C CYS A 8 43.88 -13.97 -5.67
N GLU A 9 43.45 -14.40 -6.85
CA GLU A 9 43.99 -15.53 -7.62
C GLU A 9 43.92 -16.91 -6.96
N GLU A 10 43.25 -17.01 -5.80
CA GLU A 10 42.99 -18.28 -5.10
C GLU A 10 41.78 -19.01 -5.71
N VAL A 11 41.78 -20.35 -5.65
CA VAL A 11 40.67 -21.20 -6.12
C VAL A 11 39.61 -21.36 -5.03
N GLY A 12 38.37 -21.67 -5.43
CA GLY A 12 37.27 -22.01 -4.49
C GLY A 12 36.25 -20.91 -4.23
N HIS A 13 36.40 -19.72 -4.83
CA HIS A 13 35.40 -18.66 -4.78
C HIS A 13 35.46 -17.75 -6.03
N TYR A 14 34.35 -17.06 -6.31
CA TYR A 14 34.29 -16.00 -7.33
C TYR A 14 34.63 -14.64 -6.72
N THR A 15 35.02 -13.67 -7.55
CA THR A 15 35.36 -12.30 -7.16
C THR A 15 34.37 -11.66 -6.18
N ARG A 16 33.06 -11.89 -6.37
CA ARG A 16 31.99 -11.36 -5.49
C ARG A 16 31.98 -11.95 -4.08
N ASN A 17 32.57 -13.12 -3.89
CA ASN A 17 32.68 -13.83 -2.61
C ASN A 17 34.13 -13.84 -2.11
N CYS A 18 34.98 -12.92 -2.58
CA CYS A 18 36.37 -12.89 -2.16
C CYS A 18 36.49 -12.41 -0.70
N PRO A 19 37.01 -13.26 0.22
CA PRO A 19 37.11 -12.90 1.63
C PRO A 19 38.07 -11.72 1.86
N ARG A 20 39.03 -11.49 0.95
CA ARG A 20 39.91 -10.33 1.00
C ARG A 20 39.24 -9.03 0.58
N MET A 21 38.20 -9.06 -0.25
CA MET A 21 37.52 -7.84 -0.72
C MET A 21 36.41 -7.37 0.21
N ASN A 22 35.77 -8.29 0.95
CA ASN A 22 34.76 -7.91 1.95
C ASN A 22 35.36 -7.51 3.31
N ALA A 23 36.68 -7.60 3.47
CA ALA A 23 37.36 -7.07 4.64
C ALA A 23 37.61 -5.57 4.47
N VAL A 24 36.60 -4.76 4.81
CA VAL A 24 36.80 -3.31 5.00
C VAL A 24 37.87 -3.16 6.08
N ARG A 25 39.05 -2.62 5.72
CA ARG A 25 40.10 -2.29 6.69
C ARG A 25 39.55 -1.22 7.63
N ALA A 26 38.99 -1.63 8.75
CA ALA A 26 38.61 -0.70 9.80
C ALA A 26 39.90 -0.05 10.36
N PRO A 27 40.01 1.28 10.39
CA PRO A 27 41.07 1.92 11.15
C PRO A 27 40.94 1.46 12.61
N SER A 28 42.05 0.95 13.13
CA SER A 28 42.21 0.38 14.48
C SER A 28 41.33 1.07 15.54
N GLY A 29 40.39 0.31 16.11
CA GLY A 29 39.81 0.63 17.42
C GLY A 29 38.32 0.98 17.48
N LYS A 30 37.58 1.03 16.36
CA LYS A 30 36.12 1.25 16.40
C LYS A 30 35.37 0.03 15.87
N PRO A 31 34.37 -0.49 16.62
CA PRO A 31 33.57 -1.62 16.16
C PRO A 31 32.86 -1.24 14.85
N PRO A 32 32.80 -2.15 13.87
CA PRO A 32 32.16 -1.91 12.58
C PRO A 32 30.64 -1.82 12.78
N GLY A 33 30.11 -0.60 12.80
CA GLY A 33 28.69 -0.38 12.98
C GLY A 33 28.33 1.09 12.73
N LEU A 34 27.68 1.33 11.60
CA LEU A 34 27.01 2.57 11.19
C LEU A 34 27.95 3.78 11.03
N ALA A 35 28.29 4.05 9.76
CA ALA A 35 28.74 5.38 9.38
C ALA A 35 27.59 6.36 9.68
N ASN A 36 27.69 7.08 10.79
CA ASN A 36 26.91 8.28 11.00
C ASN A 36 27.32 9.25 9.88
N HIS A 37 26.48 9.36 8.86
CA HIS A 37 26.43 10.55 8.04
C HIS A 37 25.87 11.66 8.93
N ASN A 38 26.72 12.21 9.81
CA ASN A 38 26.50 13.55 10.33
C ASN A 38 26.53 14.46 9.10
N ILE A 39 25.34 14.85 8.65
CA ILE A 39 25.19 16.01 7.79
C ILE A 39 25.58 17.17 8.70
N ASP A 40 26.85 17.54 8.67
CA ASP A 40 27.28 18.85 9.14
C ASP A 40 26.67 19.84 8.16
N ILE A 41 25.52 20.41 8.53
CA ILE A 41 24.95 21.58 7.87
C ILE A 41 25.89 22.72 8.27
N PRO A 42 26.69 23.29 7.35
CA PRO A 42 27.50 24.44 7.70
C PRO A 42 26.57 25.58 8.09
N GLU A 43 26.63 25.98 9.37
CA GLU A 43 26.08 27.23 9.87
C GLU A 43 27.00 28.37 9.39
N ASP A 44 26.97 28.66 8.10
CA ASP A 44 27.70 29.79 7.54
C ASP A 44 26.74 30.73 6.80
N SER A 45 26.79 31.97 7.29
CA SER A 45 26.33 33.23 6.69
C SER A 45 24.91 33.70 7.05
N GLU A 46 24.90 34.60 8.04
CA GLU A 46 24.11 35.83 7.99
C GLU A 46 24.48 36.61 6.71
N GLY A 47 23.96 36.14 5.57
CA GLY A 47 24.04 36.79 4.28
C GLY A 47 22.70 37.42 3.96
N GLU A 48 22.68 38.74 3.97
CA GLU A 48 21.60 39.60 3.51
C GLU A 48 21.07 39.13 2.13
N ASN A 49 19.89 38.51 2.09
CA ASN A 49 19.18 38.25 0.84
C ASN A 49 18.33 39.47 0.47
N SER A 50 19.02 40.56 0.11
CA SER A 50 18.49 41.64 -0.72
C SER A 50 18.84 41.37 -2.19
N VAL A 51 18.32 40.28 -2.78
CA VAL A 51 18.55 39.97 -4.20
C VAL A 51 17.30 39.37 -4.85
N LEU A 52 16.14 39.99 -4.61
CA LEU A 52 14.88 39.63 -5.27
C LEU A 52 14.13 40.84 -5.85
N GLU A 53 14.77 42.00 -5.94
CA GLU A 53 14.12 43.26 -6.37
C GLU A 53 14.38 43.70 -7.82
N ASP A 54 15.33 43.11 -8.56
CA ASP A 54 15.63 43.52 -9.94
C ASP A 54 15.45 42.39 -10.97
N MET A 55 14.25 41.78 -10.99
CA MET A 55 13.81 41.08 -12.20
C MET A 55 13.03 42.09 -13.07
N PRO A 56 13.57 42.54 -14.21
CA PRO A 56 12.85 43.47 -15.07
C PRO A 56 11.56 42.79 -15.56
N TYR A 57 10.43 43.38 -15.21
CA TYR A 57 9.12 43.13 -15.82
C TYR A 57 9.17 43.55 -17.30
N GLY A 58 9.93 42.81 -18.09
CA GLY A 58 9.98 42.89 -19.55
C GLY A 58 8.78 42.15 -20.09
N ALA A 59 7.67 42.88 -20.23
CA ALA A 59 6.51 42.47 -20.98
C ALA A 59 6.92 42.05 -22.40
N HIS A 60 7.02 40.74 -22.62
CA HIS A 60 6.87 40.16 -23.94
C HIS A 60 5.50 39.50 -23.97
N ALA A 61 4.52 40.30 -24.40
CA ALA A 61 3.31 39.78 -25.00
C ALA A 61 3.70 39.03 -26.27
N ILE A 62 4.16 37.79 -26.12
CA ILE A 62 4.12 36.82 -27.21
C ILE A 62 2.66 36.49 -27.36
N GLY A 63 2.01 37.18 -28.31
CA GLY A 63 0.71 36.76 -28.83
C GLY A 63 0.89 35.38 -29.44
N MET A 64 0.75 34.34 -28.62
CA MET A 64 0.49 33.00 -29.10
C MET A 64 -0.90 33.04 -29.70
N SER A 65 -0.98 33.27 -31.00
CA SER A 65 -2.12 32.86 -31.77
C SER A 65 -2.20 31.34 -31.65
N TYR A 66 -3.06 30.87 -30.76
CA TYR A 66 -3.50 29.49 -30.73
C TYR A 66 -4.27 29.27 -32.03
N GLU A 67 -3.54 28.94 -33.10
CA GLU A 67 -4.15 28.21 -34.20
C GLU A 67 -4.67 26.93 -33.57
N SER A 68 -6.00 26.82 -33.55
CA SER A 68 -6.73 25.68 -33.02
C SER A 68 -6.38 24.46 -33.86
N ASP A 69 -5.26 23.82 -33.53
CA ASP A 69 -4.97 22.47 -33.97
C ASP A 69 -6.04 21.58 -33.34
N ASP A 70 -6.91 21.12 -34.23
CA ASP A 70 -7.92 20.08 -34.11
C ASP A 70 -7.96 19.40 -32.73
N GLU A 71 -9.07 19.62 -32.02
CA GLU A 71 -9.50 18.79 -30.91
C GLU A 71 -9.71 17.36 -31.43
N GLU A 72 -8.64 16.58 -31.58
CA GLU A 72 -8.72 15.13 -31.67
C GLU A 72 -9.31 14.67 -30.34
N GLU A 73 -10.63 14.50 -30.34
CA GLU A 73 -11.41 13.87 -29.32
C GLU A 73 -10.79 12.48 -29.08
N VAL A 74 -9.88 12.39 -28.10
CA VAL A 74 -9.32 11.12 -27.65
C VAL A 74 -10.46 10.39 -26.97
N THR A 75 -11.27 9.70 -27.77
CA THR A 75 -12.30 8.79 -27.30
C THR A 75 -11.57 7.60 -26.69
N TYR A 76 -11.28 7.68 -25.40
CA TYR A 76 -10.83 6.54 -24.63
C TYR A 76 -11.90 5.45 -24.75
N ASP A 77 -11.58 4.37 -25.46
CA ASP A 77 -12.48 3.26 -25.74
C ASP A 77 -12.89 2.55 -24.44
N LEU A 78 -13.97 3.07 -23.84
CA LEU A 78 -14.60 2.54 -22.63
C LEU A 78 -15.20 1.15 -22.87
N ASP A 79 -15.51 0.78 -24.11
CA ASP A 79 -16.06 -0.52 -24.48
C ASP A 79 -14.99 -1.63 -24.41
N GLU A 80 -13.72 -1.33 -24.67
CA GLU A 80 -12.64 -2.31 -24.51
C GLU A 80 -12.41 -2.66 -23.02
N ARG A 81 -12.57 -1.69 -22.10
CA ARG A 81 -12.51 -1.96 -20.64
C ARG A 81 -13.71 -2.74 -20.12
N LEU A 82 -14.90 -2.48 -20.65
CA LEU A 82 -16.13 -3.19 -20.26
C LEU A 82 -16.15 -4.63 -20.77
N SER A 83 -15.72 -4.88 -22.02
CA SER A 83 -15.67 -6.23 -22.61
C SER A 83 -14.69 -7.18 -21.90
N ARG A 84 -13.58 -6.66 -21.38
CA ARG A 84 -12.62 -7.42 -20.54
C ARG A 84 -13.20 -7.80 -19.19
N PHE A 85 -14.10 -6.97 -18.65
CA PHE A 85 -14.77 -7.19 -17.37
C PHE A 85 -15.89 -8.25 -17.47
N GLU A 86 -16.61 -8.31 -18.60
CA GLU A 86 -17.70 -9.26 -18.80
C GLU A 86 -17.23 -10.71 -19.02
N ARG A 87 -16.12 -10.94 -19.74
CA ARG A 87 -15.55 -12.30 -19.90
C ARG A 87 -15.12 -12.95 -18.58
N PHE A 88 -14.84 -12.15 -17.55
CA PHE A 88 -14.38 -12.65 -16.24
C PHE A 88 -15.53 -13.08 -15.30
N LYS A 89 -16.77 -12.62 -15.56
CA LYS A 89 -17.98 -12.92 -14.78
C LYS A 89 -18.51 -14.34 -15.03
N ALA A 90 -18.29 -14.90 -16.22
CA ALA A 90 -18.85 -16.20 -16.61
C ALA A 90 -18.23 -17.42 -15.89
N MET A 91 -17.14 -17.25 -15.13
CA MET A 91 -16.37 -18.37 -14.54
C MET A 91 -16.71 -18.74 -13.08
N CYS A 92 -17.71 -18.12 -12.43
CA CYS A 92 -17.87 -18.22 -10.96
C CYS A 92 -19.14 -18.92 -10.44
N HIS A 93 -19.90 -19.62 -11.29
CA HIS A 93 -21.27 -20.04 -10.92
C HIS A 93 -21.44 -21.39 -10.22
N ASP A 94 -20.38 -22.13 -9.86
CA ASP A 94 -20.55 -23.46 -9.24
C ASP A 94 -20.14 -23.47 -7.76
N ALA A 95 -21.11 -23.24 -6.86
CA ALA A 95 -20.89 -23.20 -5.43
C ALA A 95 -21.95 -24.01 -4.66
N ARG A 96 -21.63 -25.30 -4.48
CA ARG A 96 -22.24 -26.30 -3.59
C ARG A 96 -22.61 -25.74 -2.21
N GLU A 97 -23.78 -26.13 -1.72
CA GLU A 97 -24.39 -25.65 -0.47
C GLU A 97 -23.59 -26.02 0.80
N PRO A 98 -23.50 -25.12 1.80
CA PRO A 98 -22.79 -25.40 3.06
C PRO A 98 -23.69 -26.07 4.13
N SER A 99 -23.11 -27.06 4.81
CA SER A 99 -23.71 -27.81 5.94
C SER A 99 -24.06 -26.94 7.17
N PRO A 100 -24.94 -27.43 8.07
CA PRO A 100 -25.47 -26.65 9.19
C PRO A 100 -24.43 -26.40 10.28
N ALA A 101 -24.51 -25.22 10.87
CA ALA A 101 -23.55 -24.62 11.79
C ALA A 101 -23.61 -25.25 13.20
N ALA A 102 -22.43 -25.50 13.77
CA ALA A 102 -22.25 -25.67 15.21
C ALA A 102 -21.99 -24.29 15.83
N ASP A 103 -22.70 -24.00 16.92
CA ASP A 103 -22.56 -22.78 17.72
C ASP A 103 -21.18 -22.76 18.38
N HIS A 104 -20.34 -21.80 17.99
CA HIS A 104 -19.03 -21.55 18.61
C HIS A 104 -18.95 -20.08 19.02
N ASP A 105 -18.53 -19.92 20.27
CA ASP A 105 -18.42 -18.68 21.04
C ASP A 105 -17.68 -17.56 20.30
N ASP A 106 -18.15 -16.33 20.51
CA ASP A 106 -17.67 -15.08 19.92
C ASP A 106 -16.22 -14.75 20.32
N GLU A 107 -15.25 -15.37 19.66
CA GLU A 107 -13.83 -14.98 19.73
C GLU A 107 -13.64 -13.59 19.08
N PRO A 108 -12.98 -12.62 19.74
CA PRO A 108 -12.83 -11.25 19.22
C PRO A 108 -12.16 -11.23 17.84
N TYR A 109 -12.96 -10.75 16.88
CA TYR A 109 -12.71 -10.58 15.44
C TYR A 109 -11.23 -10.53 15.05
N ASP A 110 -10.82 -11.56 14.32
CA ASP A 110 -9.47 -11.85 13.81
C ASP A 110 -8.92 -10.68 12.99
N VAL A 111 -8.19 -9.79 13.67
CA VAL A 111 -7.37 -8.71 13.07
C VAL A 111 -6.33 -9.31 12.13
N ALA A 112 -6.00 -8.59 11.06
CA ALA A 112 -5.02 -9.04 10.07
C ALA A 112 -3.73 -9.53 10.76
N PRO A 113 -3.05 -10.57 10.23
CA PRO A 113 -1.92 -11.22 10.90
C PRO A 113 -0.79 -10.27 11.32
N TRP A 114 -0.62 -9.16 10.61
CA TRP A 114 0.42 -8.16 10.92
C TRP A 114 0.11 -7.32 12.17
N ALA A 115 -1.15 -7.22 12.59
CA ALA A 115 -1.55 -6.50 13.79
C ALA A 115 -1.42 -7.37 15.06
N ARG A 116 -1.24 -8.69 14.90
CA ARG A 116 -1.00 -9.63 16.00
C ARG A 116 0.50 -9.84 16.16
N TYR A 117 1.03 -9.45 17.31
CA TYR A 117 2.41 -9.80 17.66
C TYR A 117 2.55 -11.31 17.71
N HIS A 118 3.55 -11.85 17.01
CA HIS A 118 3.91 -13.25 17.10
C HIS A 118 5.42 -13.34 17.32
N PRO A 119 5.90 -13.93 18.44
CA PRO A 119 7.33 -13.91 18.82
C PRO A 119 8.25 -14.68 17.85
N ARG A 120 7.68 -15.43 16.90
CA ARG A 120 8.42 -16.10 15.82
C ARG A 120 8.50 -15.30 14.53
N ASN A 121 7.75 -14.21 14.40
CA ASN A 121 7.83 -13.35 13.23
C ASN A 121 9.18 -12.63 13.27
N ARG A 122 9.85 -12.57 12.12
CA ARG A 122 11.06 -11.76 12.01
C ARG A 122 10.66 -10.29 12.01
N PRO A 123 11.42 -9.42 12.68
CA PRO A 123 11.28 -7.97 12.57
C PRO A 123 11.24 -7.58 11.10
N ARG A 124 10.31 -6.70 10.74
CA ARG A 124 10.25 -6.16 9.39
C ARG A 124 11.41 -5.14 9.25
N PRO A 125 12.09 -5.06 8.09
CA PRO A 125 13.16 -4.09 7.91
C PRO A 125 12.64 -2.67 7.62
N HIS A 126 11.34 -2.52 7.33
CA HIS A 126 10.71 -1.25 7.01
C HIS A 126 9.25 -1.24 7.47
N LEU A 127 8.72 -0.04 7.71
CA LEU A 127 7.35 0.16 8.19
C LEU A 127 6.29 -0.32 7.18
N GLY A 128 6.58 -0.19 5.88
CA GLY A 128 5.62 -0.43 4.80
C GLY A 128 4.70 0.77 4.56
N ASP A 129 3.71 0.60 3.67
CA ASP A 129 2.69 1.61 3.39
C ASP A 129 1.60 1.57 4.48
N GLN A 130 1.63 2.56 5.36
CA GLN A 130 0.83 2.53 6.59
C GLN A 130 -0.67 2.63 6.28
N TYR A 131 -1.05 3.48 5.32
CA TYR A 131 -2.45 3.67 4.91
C TYR A 131 -3.02 2.40 4.30
N ALA A 132 -2.28 1.77 3.36
CA ALA A 132 -2.71 0.53 2.74
C ALA A 132 -2.88 -0.60 3.75
N MET A 133 -1.93 -0.74 4.69
CA MET A 133 -1.97 -1.78 5.71
C MET A 133 -3.18 -1.63 6.64
N VAL A 134 -3.40 -0.42 7.18
CA VAL A 134 -4.52 -0.13 8.08
C VAL A 134 -5.86 -0.26 7.35
N ALA A 135 -5.97 0.29 6.15
CA ALA A 135 -7.16 0.16 5.31
C ALA A 135 -7.51 -1.32 5.04
N ALA A 136 -6.52 -2.13 4.62
CA ALA A 136 -6.73 -3.55 4.37
C ALA A 136 -7.14 -4.30 5.65
N ASN A 137 -6.55 -3.96 6.81
CA ASN A 137 -6.92 -4.57 8.09
C ASN A 137 -8.37 -4.25 8.47
N ILE A 138 -8.77 -2.98 8.39
CA ILE A 138 -10.15 -2.55 8.67
C ILE A 138 -11.11 -3.26 7.72
N LEU A 139 -10.80 -3.30 6.43
CA LEU A 139 -11.67 -3.92 5.43
C LEU A 139 -11.85 -5.42 5.66
N ASN A 140 -10.76 -6.15 5.91
CA ASN A 140 -10.79 -7.59 6.14
C ASN A 140 -11.53 -7.96 7.45
N SER A 141 -11.30 -7.21 8.53
CA SER A 141 -11.92 -7.46 9.84
C SER A 141 -13.39 -7.03 9.91
N SER A 142 -13.83 -6.12 9.04
CA SER A 142 -15.21 -5.61 9.02
C SER A 142 -16.17 -6.46 8.18
N SER A 143 -15.70 -7.52 7.51
CA SER A 143 -16.59 -8.45 6.78
C SER A 143 -17.61 -9.12 7.73
N PRO A 144 -18.82 -9.46 7.27
CA PRO A 144 -19.33 -9.36 5.90
C PRO A 144 -19.81 -7.96 5.50
N TYR A 145 -19.80 -7.71 4.19
CA TYR A 145 -20.34 -6.55 3.47
C TYR A 145 -21.67 -6.87 2.78
N PRO A 146 -22.45 -5.83 2.40
CA PRO A 146 -23.70 -6.02 1.67
C PRO A 146 -23.53 -6.89 0.41
N GLY A 147 -24.38 -7.91 0.29
CA GLY A 147 -24.37 -8.89 -0.80
C GLY A 147 -23.43 -10.07 -0.60
N ASP A 148 -22.63 -10.11 0.47
CA ASP A 148 -21.89 -11.32 0.81
C ASP A 148 -22.85 -12.43 1.26
N ARG A 149 -22.51 -13.69 0.96
CA ARG A 149 -23.23 -14.83 1.54
C ARG A 149 -23.02 -14.81 3.07
N ARG A 150 -24.07 -15.08 3.84
CA ARG A 150 -24.03 -15.09 5.33
C ARG A 150 -22.93 -16.01 5.92
N SER A 151 -22.40 -16.95 5.14
CA SER A 151 -21.32 -17.86 5.50
C SER A 151 -19.91 -17.26 5.42
N VAL A 152 -19.73 -16.03 4.94
CA VAL A 152 -18.43 -15.32 4.98
C VAL A 152 -18.21 -14.77 6.39
N ARG A 153 -18.03 -15.67 7.37
CA ARG A 153 -17.61 -15.30 8.72
C ARG A 153 -16.07 -15.18 8.78
N PRO A 154 -15.52 -14.20 9.53
CA PRO A 154 -14.07 -14.01 9.65
C PRO A 154 -13.32 -15.23 10.20
N HIS A 155 -13.93 -15.98 11.12
CA HIS A 155 -13.26 -17.06 11.86
C HIS A 155 -13.05 -18.34 11.04
N ARG A 156 -13.73 -18.46 9.89
CA ARG A 156 -13.57 -19.58 8.93
C ARG A 156 -13.21 -19.06 7.54
N ASN A 157 -12.63 -17.86 7.46
CA ASN A 157 -12.56 -17.10 6.22
C ASN A 157 -11.84 -17.93 5.15
N ARG A 158 -12.60 -18.39 4.16
CA ARG A 158 -12.06 -19.08 2.98
C ARG A 158 -11.12 -18.17 2.17
N TYR A 159 -11.12 -16.88 2.50
CA TYR A 159 -10.33 -15.83 1.86
C TYR A 159 -9.58 -15.03 2.93
N PRO A 160 -8.52 -15.60 3.54
CA PRO A 160 -7.58 -14.77 4.29
C PRO A 160 -7.07 -13.67 3.34
N ASN A 161 -7.20 -12.41 3.76
CA ASN A 161 -6.88 -11.24 2.93
C ASN A 161 -7.78 -11.10 1.69
N ARG A 162 -9.11 -11.09 1.88
CA ARG A 162 -10.09 -10.74 0.83
C ARG A 162 -9.73 -9.41 0.16
N PHE A 163 -9.38 -8.41 0.96
CA PHE A 163 -9.04 -7.08 0.51
C PHE A 163 -7.53 -6.92 0.44
N TRP A 164 -7.06 -6.43 -0.69
CA TRP A 164 -5.73 -5.89 -0.85
C TRP A 164 -5.83 -4.40 -1.19
N VAL A 165 -5.05 -3.59 -0.49
CA VAL A 165 -4.97 -2.14 -0.74
C VAL A 165 -3.55 -1.84 -1.17
N ARG A 166 -3.40 -1.09 -2.26
CA ARG A 166 -2.09 -0.71 -2.81
C ARG A 166 -2.16 0.67 -3.43
N ARG A 167 -1.06 1.41 -3.40
CA ARG A 167 -0.97 2.69 -4.10
C ARG A 167 -1.04 2.43 -5.61
N ALA A 168 -1.98 3.08 -6.29
CA ALA A 168 -2.20 2.92 -7.72
C ALA A 168 -1.68 4.13 -8.50
N TYR A 169 -1.91 5.33 -7.96
CA TYR A 169 -1.47 6.61 -8.51
C TYR A 169 -0.86 7.47 -7.40
N VAL A 170 -0.40 8.67 -7.76
CA VAL A 170 0.16 9.63 -6.79
C VAL A 170 -0.86 9.95 -5.70
N ASP A 171 -2.12 10.19 -6.10
CA ASP A 171 -3.18 10.66 -5.20
C ASP A 171 -4.24 9.61 -4.89
N ASP A 172 -4.09 8.37 -5.38
CA ASP A 172 -5.08 7.31 -5.21
C ASP A 172 -4.49 5.94 -4.83
N TYR A 173 -5.28 5.23 -4.03
CA TYR A 173 -5.12 3.82 -3.72
C TYR A 173 -6.15 2.98 -4.48
N ALA A 174 -5.75 1.78 -4.89
CA ALA A 174 -6.65 0.74 -5.36
C ALA A 174 -6.99 -0.22 -4.23
N ILE A 175 -8.28 -0.49 -4.05
CA ILE A 175 -8.84 -1.51 -3.18
C ILE A 175 -9.31 -2.67 -4.07
N ASP A 176 -8.59 -3.78 -4.03
CA ASP A 176 -8.89 -5.00 -4.76
C ASP A 176 -9.68 -5.97 -3.84
N ASP A 177 -10.97 -6.17 -4.13
CA ASP A 177 -11.83 -7.19 -3.46
C ASP A 177 -11.80 -8.50 -4.26
N ARG A 178 -11.12 -9.51 -3.72
CA ARG A 178 -10.97 -10.82 -4.35
C ARG A 178 -12.27 -11.63 -4.41
N LEU A 179 -13.21 -11.39 -3.49
CA LEU A 179 -14.48 -12.13 -3.45
C LEU A 179 -15.39 -11.70 -4.60
N THR A 180 -15.48 -10.40 -4.84
CA THR A 180 -16.34 -9.81 -5.88
C THR A 180 -15.60 -9.58 -7.20
N ARG A 181 -14.26 -9.72 -7.19
CA ARG A 181 -13.34 -9.40 -8.30
C ARG A 181 -13.50 -7.94 -8.78
N THR A 182 -13.72 -7.03 -7.85
CA THR A 182 -13.86 -5.60 -8.13
C THR A 182 -12.67 -4.83 -7.61
N THR A 183 -12.21 -3.85 -8.38
CA THR A 183 -11.20 -2.88 -7.96
C THR A 183 -11.85 -1.51 -7.85
N LEU A 184 -11.69 -0.86 -6.70
CA LEU A 184 -12.17 0.50 -6.46
C LEU A 184 -11.00 1.44 -6.21
N LEU A 185 -11.08 2.66 -6.72
CA LEU A 185 -10.12 3.72 -6.41
C LEU A 185 -10.60 4.55 -5.23
N ILE A 186 -9.65 4.96 -4.39
CA ILE A 186 -9.90 5.84 -3.26
C ILE A 186 -8.77 6.86 -3.12
N SER A 187 -9.13 8.13 -2.97
CA SER A 187 -8.18 9.22 -2.79
C SER A 187 -7.35 9.06 -1.50
N VAL A 188 -6.07 9.38 -1.58
CA VAL A 188 -5.13 9.50 -0.45
C VAL A 188 -5.71 10.39 0.65
N GLN A 189 -6.34 11.52 0.29
CA GLN A 189 -6.90 12.47 1.27
C GLN A 189 -7.92 11.82 2.21
N ARG A 190 -8.76 10.92 1.70
CA ARG A 190 -9.72 10.17 2.53
C ARG A 190 -9.02 9.20 3.48
N LEU A 191 -7.97 8.51 3.02
CA LEU A 191 -7.22 7.62 3.91
C LEU A 191 -6.40 8.37 4.96
N ARG A 192 -6.07 9.64 4.71
CA ARG A 192 -5.41 10.54 5.67
C ARG A 192 -6.35 11.08 6.74
N ASP A 193 -7.66 11.10 6.51
CA ASP A 193 -8.62 11.56 7.50
C ASP A 193 -8.79 10.50 8.61
N PRO A 194 -8.43 10.80 9.87
CA PRO A 194 -8.54 9.85 10.98
C PRO A 194 -9.96 9.36 11.25
N ASN A 195 -10.95 10.18 10.89
CA ASN A 195 -12.37 9.89 11.10
C ASN A 195 -12.99 9.14 9.93
N PHE A 196 -12.23 8.88 8.87
CA PHE A 196 -12.76 8.20 7.70
C PHE A 196 -13.05 6.73 7.97
N ALA A 197 -14.33 6.36 7.94
CA ALA A 197 -14.80 4.99 8.10
C ALA A 197 -14.76 4.22 6.77
N ILE A 198 -13.58 3.73 6.37
CA ILE A 198 -13.37 3.06 5.08
C ILE A 198 -14.29 1.84 4.87
N ALA A 199 -14.60 1.09 5.93
CA ALA A 199 -15.50 -0.05 5.84
C ALA A 199 -16.95 0.40 5.53
N GLN A 200 -17.44 1.47 6.15
CA GLN A 200 -18.75 2.04 5.84
C GLN A 200 -18.80 2.52 4.40
N TRP A 201 -17.78 3.28 3.98
CA TRP A 201 -17.66 3.76 2.61
C TRP A 201 -17.72 2.62 1.59
N TYR A 202 -17.02 1.51 1.85
CA TYR A 202 -17.03 0.33 1.00
C TYR A 202 -18.40 -0.36 1.00
N ALA A 203 -19.02 -0.51 2.17
CA ALA A 203 -20.36 -1.09 2.31
C ALA A 203 -21.41 -0.30 1.52
N ASP A 204 -21.38 1.03 1.62
CA ASP A 204 -22.28 1.92 0.89
C ASP A 204 -22.05 1.85 -0.63
N HIS A 205 -20.78 1.72 -1.05
CA HIS A 205 -20.45 1.50 -2.46
C HIS A 205 -21.06 0.19 -2.97
N ARG A 206 -20.89 -0.90 -2.22
CA ARG A 206 -21.45 -2.23 -2.56
C ARG A 206 -22.97 -2.23 -2.57
N ALA A 207 -23.60 -1.60 -1.58
CA ALA A 207 -25.06 -1.51 -1.51
C ALA A 207 -25.66 -0.74 -2.68
N ARG A 208 -25.02 0.36 -3.10
CA ARG A 208 -25.41 1.10 -4.31
C ARG A 208 -25.27 0.25 -5.58
N GLN A 209 -24.16 -0.47 -5.74
CA GLN A 209 -23.96 -1.37 -6.89
C GLN A 209 -25.03 -2.46 -6.97
N LEU A 210 -25.44 -3.01 -5.83
CA LEU A 210 -26.41 -4.10 -5.74
C LEU A 210 -27.87 -3.63 -5.61
N LYS A 211 -28.11 -2.32 -5.47
CA LYS A 211 -29.43 -1.73 -5.21
C LYS A 211 -30.10 -2.31 -3.95
N ILE A 212 -29.33 -2.55 -2.90
CA ILE A 212 -29.80 -3.02 -1.58
C ILE A 212 -29.57 -1.94 -0.52
N ARG A 213 -30.28 -2.06 0.61
CA ARG A 213 -30.04 -1.18 1.77
C ARG A 213 -28.93 -1.75 2.65
N VAL A 214 -28.12 -0.85 3.25
CA VAL A 214 -27.13 -1.23 4.26
C VAL A 214 -27.83 -1.33 5.60
N GLU A 215 -27.90 -2.53 6.17
CA GLU A 215 -28.52 -2.76 7.49
C GLU A 215 -27.51 -2.61 8.64
N ARG A 216 -26.22 -2.84 8.36
CA ARG A 216 -25.15 -2.83 9.37
C ARG A 216 -24.37 -1.54 9.32
N SER A 217 -24.13 -0.94 10.50
CA SER A 217 -23.21 0.19 10.62
C SER A 217 -21.77 -0.31 10.82
N TYR A 218 -20.83 0.33 10.12
CA TYR A 218 -19.40 0.06 10.18
C TYR A 218 -18.68 1.26 10.79
N THR A 219 -18.48 1.26 12.10
CA THR A 219 -18.01 2.44 12.85
C THR A 219 -16.48 2.58 12.93
N ARG A 220 -15.72 1.59 12.46
CA ARG A 220 -14.25 1.62 12.56
C ARG A 220 -13.65 2.62 11.56
N THR A 221 -12.93 3.60 12.09
CA THR A 221 -12.26 4.65 11.31
C THR A 221 -10.78 4.33 11.06
N MET A 222 -10.14 5.10 10.16
CA MET A 222 -8.72 4.98 9.84
C MET A 222 -7.79 5.25 11.05
N GLY A 223 -8.19 6.14 11.96
CA GLY A 223 -7.40 6.52 13.14
C GLY A 223 -6.09 7.19 12.76
N ASP A 224 -4.99 6.81 13.41
CA ASP A 224 -3.62 7.19 13.01
C ASP A 224 -2.91 5.96 12.41
N PRO A 225 -2.90 5.82 11.08
CA PRO A 225 -2.26 4.68 10.42
C PRO A 225 -0.77 4.58 10.72
N ILE A 226 -0.07 5.71 10.84
CA ILE A 226 1.37 5.76 11.05
C ILE A 226 1.69 5.26 12.45
N ALA A 227 1.03 5.82 13.48
CA ALA A 227 1.22 5.40 14.87
C ALA A 227 0.86 3.92 15.06
N THR A 228 -0.26 3.47 14.47
CA THR A 228 -0.70 2.06 14.55
C THR A 228 0.34 1.11 13.99
N VAL A 229 0.86 1.39 12.79
CA VAL A 229 1.83 0.50 12.14
C VAL A 229 3.19 0.57 12.82
N ALA A 230 3.58 1.75 13.34
CA ALA A 230 4.82 1.93 14.10
C ALA A 230 4.79 1.16 15.43
N GLU A 231 3.66 1.20 16.15
CA GLU A 231 3.46 0.41 17.36
C GLU A 231 3.57 -1.09 17.07
N CYS A 232 2.91 -1.59 16.02
CA CYS A 232 3.05 -2.99 15.62
C CYS A 232 4.49 -3.34 15.26
N HIS A 233 5.20 -2.45 14.57
CA HIS A 233 6.59 -2.65 14.18
C HIS A 233 7.52 -2.74 15.39
N LEU A 234 7.39 -1.84 16.36
CA LEU A 234 8.19 -1.85 17.58
C LEU A 234 7.92 -3.07 18.47
N ARG A 235 6.69 -3.60 18.44
CA ARG A 235 6.34 -4.85 19.13
C ARG A 235 7.02 -6.07 18.48
N ASP A 236 7.17 -6.09 17.16
CA ASP A 236 7.74 -7.21 16.41
C ASP A 236 9.26 -7.41 16.65
N GLY A 237 9.96 -6.44 17.25
CA GLY A 237 11.39 -6.45 17.56
C GLY A 237 12.25 -5.84 16.45
#